data_AF-A0A6I0EPU6-F1
#
_entry.id   AF-A0A6I0EPU6-F1
#
_cell.length_a   1.000
_cell.length_b   1.000
_cell.length_c   1.000
_cell.angle_alpha   90.00
_cell.angle_beta   90.00
_cell.angle_gamma   90.00
#
_symmetry.space_group_name_H-M   'P 1'
#
loop_
_entity.id
_entity.type
_entity.pdbx_description
1 polymer ?
#
loop_
_entity_poly.entity_id
_entity_poly.type
_entity_poly.pdbx_seq_one_letter_code
_entity_poly.pdbx_strand_id
1 'polypeptide(L)'
;MLSSSPPGEAGVVADGRTPPGIASSCAVYRVRTGSGGTVQPIVHLLAEFDLLDRVARYISRFGTSAYNVWTIGVELALIGTVVYLVLRFLQGTRGARVFWGLTILTGGFLFVQLIAHQFELDRISYLYPYFLQAVFLLSLVAFQHELRRLLIRLGETIWFGSRRRESERLIDELVGACTKFSNGKIGALMAIERTTQLGAIVDSGVAMDALVSSELLETIFWPGTPLHDLGVVIRQGRVVAASCQFPLAESGELDRSLGSRHRAALGMSQESDAIVLVVSEETGTVSIATHGRLKRGFTPEELRRYLHRVLVRGKDPGGARPGAGEARSADEANEDEPSQAA
;
A
#
# COMPACT_ATOMS: atom_id res chain seq x y z
N MET A 1 52.95 -60.47 12.09
CA MET A 1 52.50 -59.80 13.31
C MET A 1 53.57 -58.79 13.68
N LEU A 2 53.40 -57.57 13.15
CA LEU A 2 54.31 -56.42 13.28
C LEU A 2 54.05 -55.76 14.65
N SER A 3 55.05 -55.63 15.52
CA SER A 3 55.95 -54.46 15.64
C SER A 3 55.20 -53.23 16.19
N SER A 4 55.64 -52.45 17.17
CA SER A 4 56.83 -52.34 18.01
C SER A 4 56.71 -50.97 18.70
N SER A 5 57.15 -50.88 19.96
CA SER A 5 57.63 -49.67 20.65
C SER A 5 56.71 -48.45 20.84
N PRO A 6 56.75 -47.80 22.03
CA PRO A 6 56.35 -46.41 22.19
C PRO A 6 57.53 -45.47 21.84
N PRO A 7 57.26 -44.31 21.24
CA PRO A 7 58.03 -43.10 21.51
C PRO A 7 57.05 -41.98 21.90
N GLY A 8 57.34 -41.06 22.80
CA GLY A 8 58.56 -40.27 22.89
C GLY A 8 58.13 -38.79 22.88
N GLU A 9 58.53 -38.09 23.92
CA GLU A 9 58.49 -36.65 24.21
C GLU A 9 58.10 -35.63 23.12
N ALA A 10 57.34 -34.61 23.55
CA ALA A 10 57.56 -33.20 23.21
C ALA A 10 56.76 -32.38 24.27
N GLY A 11 57.32 -31.55 25.13
CA GLY A 11 58.38 -30.58 24.94
C GLY A 11 57.79 -29.24 25.39
N VAL A 12 57.89 -28.91 26.69
CA VAL A 12 57.52 -27.61 27.23
C VAL A 12 58.64 -26.63 26.87
N VAL A 13 58.43 -25.83 25.82
CA VAL A 13 59.24 -24.64 25.55
C VAL A 13 58.38 -23.43 25.90
N ALA A 14 58.65 -22.87 27.08
CA ALA A 14 58.16 -21.55 27.44
C ALA A 14 59.13 -20.53 26.82
N ASP A 15 58.73 -19.90 25.72
CA ASP A 15 59.37 -18.67 25.26
C ASP A 15 58.51 -17.47 25.70
N GLY A 16 59.12 -16.64 26.54
CA GLY A 16 58.53 -15.43 27.06
C GLY A 16 58.87 -14.25 26.16
N ARG A 17 57.84 -13.56 25.65
CA ARG A 17 57.76 -12.10 25.42
C ARG A 17 56.52 -11.77 24.57
N THR A 18 55.49 -11.17 25.15
CA THR A 18 54.66 -10.07 24.57
C THR A 18 53.58 -9.59 25.57
N PRO A 19 53.16 -8.31 25.52
CA PRO A 19 52.62 -7.52 26.65
C PRO A 19 51.09 -7.65 26.86
N PRO A 20 50.55 -7.17 28.01
CA PRO A 20 49.15 -7.37 28.37
C PRO A 20 48.25 -6.28 27.75
N GLY A 21 47.12 -6.68 27.17
CA GLY A 21 46.11 -5.73 26.73
C GLY A 21 44.93 -6.39 26.02
N ILE A 22 43.75 -6.29 26.64
CA ILE A 22 42.41 -6.60 26.11
C ILE A 22 42.05 -8.10 26.16
N ALA A 23 41.67 -8.57 27.34
CA ALA A 23 40.98 -9.84 27.52
C ALA A 23 39.52 -9.70 27.03
N SER A 24 39.28 -10.10 25.79
CA SER A 24 37.97 -10.51 25.30
C SER A 24 37.57 -11.82 25.99
N SER A 25 36.49 -11.80 26.79
CA SER A 25 35.84 -13.03 27.24
C SER A 25 35.06 -13.64 26.07
N CYS A 26 35.76 -14.46 25.27
CA CYS A 26 35.17 -15.32 24.26
C CYS A 26 35.34 -16.75 24.77
N ALA A 27 34.41 -17.20 25.62
CA ALA A 27 34.33 -18.59 26.04
C ALA A 27 33.83 -19.44 24.85
N VAL A 28 34.77 -19.91 24.03
CA VAL A 28 34.51 -20.90 22.99
C VAL A 28 34.33 -22.25 23.66
N TYR A 29 33.09 -22.61 24.00
CA TYR A 29 32.75 -24.00 24.32
C TYR A 29 32.84 -24.85 23.03
N ARG A 30 33.94 -25.57 22.88
CA ARG A 30 34.11 -26.59 21.84
C ARG A 30 33.37 -27.86 22.28
N VAL A 31 32.10 -28.00 21.88
CA VAL A 31 31.33 -29.25 22.06
C VAL A 31 31.80 -30.28 21.04
N ARG A 32 32.29 -31.41 21.55
CA ARG A 32 32.65 -32.61 20.78
C ARG A 32 31.36 -33.23 20.23
N THR A 33 31.20 -33.22 18.92
CA THR A 33 30.05 -33.81 18.22
C THR A 33 30.05 -35.33 18.36
N GLY A 34 29.09 -35.86 19.12
CA GLY A 34 28.65 -37.25 19.05
C GLY A 34 27.28 -37.29 18.38
N SER A 35 27.25 -37.77 17.14
CA SER A 35 26.13 -38.40 16.41
C SER A 35 24.69 -38.06 16.84
N GLY A 36 23.95 -37.32 15.98
CA GLY A 36 22.48 -37.39 15.93
C GLY A 36 21.77 -36.11 15.48
N GLY A 37 21.35 -36.06 14.22
CA GLY A 37 20.07 -35.48 13.76
C GLY A 37 19.72 -34.01 14.11
N THR A 38 20.08 -33.13 13.20
CA THR A 38 19.79 -31.68 13.07
C THR A 38 18.32 -31.27 13.16
N VAL A 39 17.89 -30.54 14.21
CA VAL A 39 16.80 -29.53 14.15
C VAL A 39 17.01 -28.44 15.22
N GLN A 40 18.06 -27.62 15.13
CA GLN A 40 18.26 -26.49 16.07
C GLN A 40 18.65 -25.10 15.52
N PRO A 41 18.51 -24.76 14.22
CA PRO A 41 18.88 -23.39 13.80
C PRO A 41 17.79 -22.32 14.03
N ILE A 42 16.50 -22.68 14.15
CA ILE A 42 15.41 -21.67 14.15
C ILE A 42 15.08 -21.16 15.57
N VAL A 43 15.22 -21.99 16.60
CA VAL A 43 14.85 -21.61 17.99
C VAL A 43 15.77 -20.52 18.53
N HIS A 44 17.04 -20.52 18.11
CA HIS A 44 18.00 -19.48 18.48
C HIS A 44 17.71 -18.11 17.84
N LEU A 45 17.01 -18.07 16.71
CA LEU A 45 16.71 -16.81 16.00
C LEU A 45 15.67 -15.94 16.73
N LEU A 46 14.88 -16.53 17.64
CA LEU A 46 13.82 -15.85 18.39
C LEU A 46 14.20 -15.62 19.87
N ALA A 47 15.23 -16.29 20.39
CA ALA A 47 15.67 -16.18 21.78
C ALA A 47 16.48 -14.91 22.10
N GLU A 48 16.80 -14.09 21.10
CA GLU A 48 17.56 -12.84 21.26
C GLU A 48 16.71 -11.60 21.54
N PHE A 49 15.40 -11.79 21.73
CA PHE A 49 14.42 -10.76 22.07
C PHE A 49 14.42 -10.41 23.56
N ASP A 50 15.59 -10.16 24.13
CA ASP A 50 15.66 -9.42 25.39
C ASP A 50 15.45 -7.93 25.08
N LEU A 51 14.24 -7.62 24.60
CA LEU A 51 13.84 -6.30 24.13
C LEU A 51 13.96 -5.29 25.27
N LEU A 52 13.65 -5.73 26.50
CA LEU A 52 13.78 -4.94 27.72
C LEU A 52 15.25 -4.60 28.01
N ASP A 53 16.17 -5.56 27.90
CA ASP A 53 17.61 -5.28 28.06
C ASP A 53 18.20 -4.44 26.91
N ARG A 54 17.67 -4.57 25.69
CA ARG A 54 18.07 -3.71 24.56
C ARG A 54 17.52 -2.29 24.71
N VAL A 55 16.27 -2.14 25.14
CA VAL A 55 15.62 -0.84 25.41
C VAL A 55 16.25 -0.17 26.64
N ALA A 56 16.51 -0.91 27.72
CA ALA A 56 17.20 -0.41 28.89
C ALA A 56 18.63 0.04 28.58
N ARG A 57 19.36 -0.69 27.72
CA ARG A 57 20.68 -0.27 27.21
C ARG A 57 20.61 0.91 26.24
N TYR A 58 19.52 1.06 25.49
CA TYR A 58 19.30 2.23 24.64
C TYR A 58 19.01 3.46 25.50
N ILE A 59 18.13 3.34 26.49
CA ILE A 59 17.77 4.39 27.46
C ILE A 59 18.98 4.80 28.31
N SER A 60 19.78 3.86 28.81
CA SER A 60 20.99 4.18 29.57
C SER A 60 22.12 4.78 28.70
N ARG A 61 22.10 4.55 27.39
CA ARG A 61 22.98 5.23 26.41
C ARG A 61 22.65 6.70 26.21
N PHE A 62 21.41 7.15 26.42
CA PHE A 62 21.05 8.58 26.37
C PHE A 62 21.75 9.40 27.46
N GLY A 63 22.16 8.78 28.57
CA GLY A 63 22.76 9.47 29.73
C GLY A 63 24.26 9.71 29.65
N THR A 64 24.98 9.17 28.65
CA THR A 64 26.44 9.35 28.55
C THR A 64 26.75 10.44 27.53
N SER A 65 27.51 11.46 27.95
CA SER A 65 27.83 12.74 27.28
C SER A 65 28.61 12.64 25.93
N ALA A 66 28.34 11.65 25.09
CA ALA A 66 29.09 11.36 23.86
C ALA A 66 28.31 11.62 22.55
N TYR A 67 27.05 12.05 22.61
CA TYR A 67 26.22 12.29 21.42
C TYR A 67 25.76 13.74 21.32
N ASN A 68 25.99 14.36 20.16
CA ASN A 68 25.49 15.69 19.85
C ASN A 68 23.95 15.68 19.86
N VAL A 69 23.32 16.61 20.59
CA VAL A 69 21.85 16.78 20.65
C VAL A 69 21.24 16.92 19.25
N TRP A 70 21.99 17.52 18.32
CA TRP A 70 21.63 17.61 16.91
C TRP A 70 21.53 16.25 16.22
N THR A 71 22.45 15.32 16.49
CA THR A 71 22.42 13.96 15.93
C THR A 71 21.20 13.20 16.44
N ILE A 72 20.90 13.30 17.74
CA ILE A 72 19.71 12.68 18.35
C ILE A 72 18.43 13.27 17.73
N GLY A 73 18.38 14.58 17.51
CA GLY A 73 17.24 15.25 16.87
C GLY A 73 17.00 14.75 15.44
N VAL A 74 18.07 14.59 14.65
CA VAL A 74 18.00 14.05 13.29
C VAL A 74 17.59 12.58 13.28
N GLU A 75 18.15 11.76 14.18
CA GLU A 75 17.78 10.35 14.32
C GLU A 75 16.30 10.18 14.71
N LEU A 76 15.82 10.96 15.68
CA LEU A 76 14.42 10.93 16.12
C LEU A 76 13.47 11.43 15.02
N ALA A 77 13.86 12.47 14.27
CA ALA A 77 13.09 12.97 13.14
C ALA A 77 13.03 11.93 11.99
N LEU A 78 14.14 11.24 11.73
CA LEU A 78 14.23 10.19 10.71
C LEU A 78 13.35 8.99 11.10
N ILE A 79 13.51 8.46 12.31
CA ILE A 79 12.71 7.35 12.84
C ILE A 79 11.23 7.77 12.88
N GLY A 80 10.93 8.96 13.40
CA GLY A 80 9.57 9.49 13.48
C GLY A 80 8.91 9.62 12.11
N THR A 81 9.65 10.07 11.09
CA THR A 81 9.16 10.17 9.72
C THR A 81 8.88 8.79 9.13
N VAL A 82 9.77 7.82 9.33
CA VAL A 82 9.57 6.42 8.89
C VAL A 82 8.36 5.81 9.59
N VAL A 83 8.23 5.96 10.91
CA VAL A 83 7.09 5.48 11.69
C VAL A 83 5.80 6.15 11.23
N TYR A 84 5.79 7.46 11.01
CA TYR A 84 4.64 8.18 10.49
C TYR A 84 4.21 7.68 9.10
N LEU A 85 5.18 7.46 8.19
CA LEU A 85 4.93 6.89 6.85
C LEU A 85 4.33 5.49 6.94
N VAL A 86 4.87 4.64 7.81
CA VAL A 86 4.35 3.29 8.07
C VAL A 86 2.93 3.37 8.62
N LEU A 87 2.68 4.15 9.67
CA LEU A 87 1.34 4.31 10.27
C LEU A 87 0.32 4.86 9.26
N ARG A 88 0.69 5.86 8.46
CA ARG A 88 -0.17 6.42 7.40
C ARG A 88 -0.45 5.40 6.29
N PHE A 89 0.52 4.57 5.94
CA PHE A 89 0.36 3.50 4.95
C PHE A 89 -0.57 2.38 5.46
N LEU A 90 -0.53 2.08 6.75
CA LEU A 90 -1.40 1.09 7.36
C LEU A 90 -2.84 1.58 7.54
N GLN A 91 -3.05 2.88 7.78
CA GLN A 91 -4.38 3.48 7.88
C GLN A 91 -5.16 3.37 6.56
N GLY A 92 -6.33 2.73 6.60
CA GLY A 92 -7.23 2.58 5.44
C GLY A 92 -7.11 1.26 4.67
N THR A 93 -6.24 0.33 5.08
CA THR A 93 -6.15 -1.00 4.45
C THR A 93 -6.70 -2.10 5.37
N ARG A 94 -7.10 -3.24 4.79
CA ARG A 94 -7.35 -4.48 5.56
C ARG A 94 -6.14 -4.88 6.43
N GLY A 95 -4.94 -4.38 6.10
CA GLY A 95 -3.70 -4.51 6.88
C GLY A 95 -3.71 -3.80 8.24
N ALA A 96 -4.56 -2.79 8.46
CA ALA A 96 -4.72 -2.18 9.78
C ALA A 96 -5.21 -3.21 10.81
N ARG A 97 -6.13 -4.09 10.40
CA ARG A 97 -6.69 -5.15 11.25
C ARG A 97 -5.63 -6.19 11.61
N VAL A 98 -4.75 -6.49 10.64
CA VAL A 98 -3.58 -7.36 10.81
C VAL A 98 -2.57 -6.76 11.79
N PHE A 99 -2.27 -5.47 11.67
CA PHE A 99 -1.37 -4.77 12.58
C PHE A 99 -1.89 -4.73 14.01
N TRP A 100 -3.18 -4.46 14.19
CA TRP A 100 -3.83 -4.59 15.49
C TRP A 100 -3.76 -6.03 16.02
N GLY A 101 -3.95 -7.04 15.17
CA GLY A 101 -3.79 -8.44 15.53
C GLY A 101 -2.37 -8.78 16.02
N LEU A 102 -1.34 -8.33 15.30
CA LEU A 102 0.06 -8.53 15.71
C LEU A 102 0.39 -7.76 16.99
N THR A 103 -0.11 -6.53 17.14
CA THR A 103 0.08 -5.71 18.34
C THR A 103 -0.56 -6.35 19.57
N ILE A 104 -1.77 -6.88 19.44
CA ILE A 104 -2.46 -7.61 20.51
C ILE A 104 -1.70 -8.89 20.86
N LEU A 105 -1.17 -9.59 19.87
CA LEU A 105 -0.41 -10.83 20.07
C LEU A 105 0.91 -10.59 20.80
N THR A 106 1.68 -9.59 20.37
CA THR A 106 2.93 -9.19 21.03
C THR A 106 2.69 -8.52 22.39
N GLY A 107 1.63 -7.72 22.52
CA GLY A 107 1.25 -7.12 23.81
C GLY A 107 0.77 -8.15 24.83
N GLY A 108 -0.05 -9.11 24.38
CA GLY A 108 -0.48 -10.25 25.17
C GLY A 108 0.68 -11.13 25.61
N PHE A 109 1.67 -11.32 24.73
CA PHE A 109 2.93 -12.00 25.07
C PHE A 109 3.64 -11.36 26.26
N LEU A 110 3.91 -10.05 26.17
CA LEU A 110 4.56 -9.30 27.24
C LEU A 110 3.75 -9.34 28.54
N PHE A 111 2.43 -9.23 28.44
CA PHE A 111 1.53 -9.25 29.60
C PHE A 111 1.57 -10.59 30.35
N VAL A 112 1.46 -11.71 29.62
CA VAL A 112 1.51 -13.05 30.22
C VAL A 112 2.88 -13.34 30.81
N GLN A 113 3.96 -12.90 30.15
CA GLN A 113 5.33 -13.08 30.67
C GLN A 113 5.55 -12.28 31.96
N LEU A 114 5.04 -11.04 32.02
CA LEU A 114 5.13 -10.19 33.20
C LEU A 114 4.39 -10.80 34.40
N ILE A 115 3.20 -11.37 34.18
CA ILE A 115 2.44 -12.09 35.21
C ILE A 115 3.15 -13.38 35.61
N ALA A 116 3.61 -14.20 34.65
CA ALA A 116 4.28 -15.45 34.94
C ALA A 116 5.53 -15.26 35.80
N HIS A 117 6.28 -14.17 35.56
CA HIS A 117 7.44 -13.80 36.36
C HIS A 117 7.05 -13.26 37.75
N GLN A 118 5.96 -12.50 37.86
CA GLN A 118 5.50 -11.95 39.14
C GLN A 118 4.94 -13.03 40.09
N PHE A 119 4.41 -14.12 39.54
CA PHE A 119 3.75 -15.21 40.28
C PHE A 119 4.54 -16.54 40.25
N GLU A 120 5.79 -16.54 39.77
CA GLU A 120 6.68 -17.72 39.72
C GLU A 120 6.03 -18.96 39.08
N LEU A 121 5.29 -18.77 37.98
CA LEU A 121 4.52 -19.84 37.32
C LEU A 121 5.39 -20.66 36.35
N ASP A 122 6.26 -21.50 36.89
CA ASP A 122 7.28 -22.27 36.13
C ASP A 122 6.71 -23.10 34.97
N ARG A 123 5.54 -23.73 35.18
CA ARG A 123 4.87 -24.55 34.14
C ARG A 123 4.44 -23.73 32.94
N ILE A 124 3.95 -22.50 33.18
CA ILE A 124 3.53 -21.59 32.11
C ILE A 124 4.77 -21.05 31.41
N SER A 125 5.79 -20.63 32.16
CA SER A 125 7.07 -20.16 31.61
C SER A 125 7.76 -21.20 30.70
N TYR A 126 7.60 -22.49 30.98
CA TYR A 126 8.15 -23.57 30.16
C TYR A 126 7.34 -23.82 28.87
N LEU A 127 6.00 -23.86 28.94
CA LEU A 127 5.15 -24.24 27.81
C LEU A 127 4.85 -23.07 26.85
N TYR A 128 4.81 -21.85 27.38
CA TYR A 128 4.41 -20.65 26.65
C TYR A 128 5.29 -20.32 25.43
N PRO A 129 6.63 -20.48 25.47
CA PRO A 129 7.48 -20.28 24.29
C PRO A 129 7.11 -21.19 23.10
N TYR A 130 6.78 -22.46 23.37
CA TYR A 130 6.38 -23.41 22.32
C TYR A 130 5.03 -23.04 21.70
N PHE A 131 4.08 -22.61 22.53
CA PHE A 131 2.79 -22.12 22.06
C PHE A 131 2.94 -20.91 21.13
N LEU A 132 3.76 -19.94 21.52
CA LEU A 132 4.03 -18.76 20.70
C LEU A 132 4.74 -19.09 19.40
N GLN A 133 5.67 -20.04 19.42
CA GLN A 133 6.35 -20.50 18.21
C GLN A 133 5.35 -21.07 17.20
N ALA A 134 4.38 -21.87 17.67
CA ALA A 134 3.32 -22.40 16.81
C ALA A 134 2.40 -21.30 16.27
N VAL A 135 2.00 -20.34 17.12
CA VAL A 135 1.15 -19.21 16.71
C VAL A 135 1.88 -18.27 15.73
N PHE A 136 3.16 -17.98 15.96
CA PHE A 136 3.98 -17.16 15.06
C PHE A 136 4.12 -17.82 13.69
N LEU A 137 4.38 -19.13 13.65
CA LEU A 137 4.46 -19.89 12.40
C LEU A 137 3.12 -19.85 11.64
N LEU A 138 2.00 -20.11 12.33
CA LEU A 138 0.66 -20.02 11.76
C LEU A 138 0.38 -18.62 11.23
N SER A 139 0.75 -17.58 11.99
CA SER A 139 0.58 -16.19 11.61
C SER A 139 1.40 -15.84 10.37
N LEU A 140 2.64 -16.31 10.25
CA LEU A 140 3.49 -16.10 9.08
C LEU A 140 2.88 -16.70 7.82
N VAL A 141 2.34 -17.94 7.92
CA VAL A 141 1.63 -18.60 6.83
C VAL A 141 0.36 -17.83 6.46
N ALA A 142 -0.40 -17.35 7.44
CA ALA A 142 -1.58 -16.52 7.19
C ALA A 142 -1.22 -15.20 6.49
N PHE A 143 -0.07 -14.60 6.83
CA PHE A 143 0.41 -13.34 6.25
C PHE A 143 1.09 -13.45 4.89
N GLN A 144 1.26 -14.66 4.35
CA GLN A 144 1.90 -14.85 3.04
C GLN A 144 1.25 -14.00 1.94
N HIS A 145 -0.07 -13.85 1.98
CA HIS A 145 -0.82 -13.14 0.96
C HIS A 145 -0.68 -11.61 1.10
N GLU A 146 -0.60 -11.09 2.32
CA GLU A 146 -0.36 -9.68 2.64
C GLU A 146 1.04 -9.25 2.24
N LEU A 147 2.06 -10.04 2.60
CA LEU A 147 3.46 -9.76 2.25
C LEU A 147 3.64 -9.70 0.73
N ARG A 148 3.03 -10.64 0.01
CA ARG A 148 3.02 -10.63 -1.46
C ARG A 148 2.39 -9.34 -2.02
N ARG A 149 1.22 -8.94 -1.53
CA ARG A 149 0.54 -7.71 -1.96
C ARG A 149 1.35 -6.45 -1.66
N LEU A 150 2.00 -6.40 -0.50
CA LEU A 150 2.85 -5.28 -0.08
C LEU A 150 4.05 -5.11 -1.01
N LEU A 151 4.74 -6.21 -1.32
CA LEU A 151 5.92 -6.21 -2.20
C LEU A 151 5.58 -5.76 -3.62
N ILE A 152 4.43 -6.21 -4.15
CA ILE A 152 3.95 -5.78 -5.48
C ILE A 152 3.73 -4.26 -5.49
N ARG A 153 3.03 -3.71 -4.49
CA ARG A 153 2.76 -2.26 -4.39
C ARG A 153 4.02 -1.41 -4.17
N LEU A 154 4.95 -1.90 -3.37
CA LEU A 154 6.26 -1.24 -3.17
C LEU A 154 7.07 -1.24 -4.47
N GLY A 155 7.04 -2.33 -5.22
CA GLY A 155 7.67 -2.42 -6.55
C GLY A 155 7.11 -1.41 -7.55
N GLU A 156 5.79 -1.19 -7.55
CA GLU A 156 5.12 -0.21 -8.41
C GLU A 156 5.47 1.26 -8.02
N THR A 157 5.75 1.52 -6.75
CA THR A 157 6.01 2.88 -6.22
C THR A 157 7.41 3.41 -6.57
N ILE A 158 8.39 2.52 -6.82
CA ILE A 158 9.80 2.92 -7.04
C ILE A 158 10.03 3.52 -8.44
N TRP A 159 9.09 3.34 -9.38
CA TRP A 159 9.24 3.76 -10.78
C TRP A 159 8.30 4.92 -11.13
N PHE A 160 8.68 6.14 -10.75
CA PHE A 160 7.92 7.37 -11.07
C PHE A 160 7.68 7.60 -12.59
N GLY A 161 8.46 6.97 -13.47
CA GLY A 161 8.22 6.97 -14.92
C GLY A 161 7.11 6.01 -15.41
N SER A 162 6.70 5.04 -14.58
CA SER A 162 5.67 4.04 -14.92
C SER A 162 4.26 4.63 -14.91
N ARG A 163 3.96 5.54 -13.98
CA ARG A 163 2.62 6.10 -13.77
C ARG A 163 2.03 6.80 -15.01
N ARG A 164 2.89 7.47 -15.79
CA ARG A 164 2.47 8.12 -17.04
C ARG A 164 2.18 7.10 -18.14
N ARG A 165 3.03 6.09 -18.32
CA ARG A 165 2.80 5.00 -19.28
C ARG A 165 1.58 4.16 -18.92
N GLU A 166 1.37 3.93 -17.64
CA GLU A 166 0.21 3.22 -17.12
C GLU A 166 -1.09 4.02 -17.34
N SER A 167 -1.06 5.33 -17.11
CA SER A 167 -2.19 6.21 -17.43
C SER A 167 -2.49 6.26 -18.92
N GLU A 168 -1.46 6.32 -19.77
CA GLU A 168 -1.60 6.28 -21.23
C GLU A 168 -2.23 4.96 -21.69
N ARG A 169 -1.74 3.81 -21.19
CA ARG A 169 -2.35 2.49 -21.44
C ARG A 169 -3.80 2.42 -20.98
N LEU A 170 -4.08 2.87 -19.75
CA LEU A 170 -5.45 2.88 -19.22
C LEU A 170 -6.39 3.70 -20.11
N ILE A 171 -5.94 4.85 -20.62
CA ILE A 171 -6.74 5.68 -21.53
C ILE A 171 -7.02 4.92 -22.84
N ASP A 172 -6.02 4.27 -23.42
CA ASP A 172 -6.18 3.48 -24.64
C ASP A 172 -7.21 2.36 -24.46
N GLU A 173 -7.10 1.60 -23.36
CA GLU A 173 -8.03 0.50 -23.05
C GLU A 173 -9.46 0.99 -22.79
N LEU A 174 -9.62 2.10 -22.06
CA LEU A 174 -10.93 2.70 -21.78
C LEU A 174 -11.58 3.25 -23.03
N VAL A 175 -10.84 3.96 -23.88
CA VAL A 175 -11.36 4.50 -25.14
C VAL A 175 -11.73 3.36 -26.09
N GLY A 176 -10.90 2.33 -26.18
CA GLY A 176 -11.19 1.11 -26.94
C GLY A 176 -12.47 0.44 -26.49
N ALA A 177 -12.62 0.19 -25.17
CA ALA A 177 -13.83 -0.39 -24.60
C ALA A 177 -15.08 0.48 -24.85
N CYS A 178 -15.00 1.79 -24.58
CA CYS A 178 -16.13 2.71 -24.78
C CYS A 178 -16.56 2.78 -26.24
N THR A 179 -15.62 2.70 -27.18
CA THR A 179 -15.92 2.69 -28.62
C THR A 179 -16.68 1.42 -29.00
N LYS A 180 -16.25 0.25 -28.49
CA LYS A 180 -16.98 -1.02 -28.69
C LYS A 180 -18.37 -0.97 -28.05
N PHE A 181 -18.49 -0.47 -26.82
CA PHE A 181 -19.77 -0.31 -26.13
C PHE A 181 -20.72 0.61 -26.86
N SER A 182 -20.23 1.75 -27.35
CA SER A 182 -21.02 2.71 -28.13
C SER A 182 -21.56 2.07 -29.40
N ASN A 183 -20.71 1.36 -30.16
CA ASN A 183 -21.10 0.71 -31.40
C ASN A 183 -22.08 -0.46 -31.17
N GLY A 184 -21.86 -1.24 -30.12
CA GLY A 184 -22.72 -2.35 -29.73
C GLY A 184 -23.96 -1.95 -28.92
N LYS A 185 -24.12 -0.66 -28.60
CA LYS A 185 -25.13 -0.14 -27.66
C LYS A 185 -25.17 -0.91 -26.33
N ILE A 186 -24.00 -1.26 -25.82
CA ILE A 186 -23.85 -1.95 -24.54
C ILE A 186 -23.76 -0.89 -23.44
N GLY A 187 -24.63 -1.00 -22.45
CA GLY A 187 -24.62 -0.12 -21.28
C GLY A 187 -23.39 -0.37 -20.41
N ALA A 188 -22.64 0.68 -20.10
CA ALA A 188 -21.47 0.60 -19.24
C ALA A 188 -21.44 1.74 -18.21
N LEU A 189 -20.94 1.45 -17.01
CA LEU A 189 -20.81 2.40 -15.90
C LEU A 189 -19.49 2.14 -15.17
N MET A 190 -18.53 3.05 -15.28
CA MET A 190 -17.17 2.86 -14.76
C MET A 190 -16.73 4.08 -13.96
N ALA A 191 -16.38 3.90 -12.68
CA ALA A 191 -15.81 4.96 -11.84
C ALA A 191 -14.29 4.81 -11.74
N ILE A 192 -13.56 5.85 -12.12
CA ILE A 192 -12.11 5.92 -11.98
C ILE A 192 -11.79 6.68 -10.70
N GLU A 193 -11.20 5.98 -9.75
CA GLU A 193 -10.78 6.52 -8.47
C GLU A 193 -9.66 7.56 -8.63
N ARG A 194 -9.79 8.67 -7.90
CA ARG A 194 -8.79 9.75 -7.86
C ARG A 194 -8.23 9.93 -6.45
N THR A 195 -8.51 11.06 -5.79
CA THR A 195 -7.95 11.34 -4.47
C THR A 195 -8.82 10.76 -3.36
N THR A 196 -10.14 10.77 -3.55
CA THR A 196 -11.08 10.14 -2.61
C THR A 196 -11.16 8.64 -2.85
N GLN A 197 -10.90 7.87 -1.80
CA GLN A 197 -10.93 6.41 -1.87
C GLN A 197 -12.36 5.89 -1.89
N LEU A 198 -12.67 4.98 -2.81
CA LEU A 198 -14.02 4.44 -3.01
C LEU A 198 -14.26 3.14 -2.22
N GLY A 199 -13.69 3.02 -1.02
CA GLY A 199 -13.67 1.76 -0.25
C GLY A 199 -15.06 1.16 0.01
N ALA A 200 -16.01 1.97 0.47
CA ALA A 200 -17.38 1.53 0.74
C ALA A 200 -18.10 1.01 -0.52
N ILE A 201 -17.84 1.63 -1.67
CA ILE A 201 -18.41 1.23 -2.97
C ILE A 201 -17.79 -0.10 -3.42
N VAL A 202 -16.48 -0.26 -3.26
CA VAL A 202 -15.75 -1.50 -3.59
C VAL A 202 -16.26 -2.68 -2.76
N ASP A 203 -16.53 -2.47 -1.46
CA ASP A 203 -17.00 -3.54 -0.57
C ASP A 203 -18.45 -4.00 -0.89
N SER A 204 -19.22 -3.22 -1.67
CA SER A 204 -20.56 -3.60 -2.13
C SER A 204 -20.57 -4.57 -3.33
N GLY A 205 -19.47 -4.62 -4.08
CA GLY A 205 -19.36 -5.37 -5.33
C GLY A 205 -18.56 -6.67 -5.23
N VAL A 206 -18.31 -7.28 -6.38
CA VAL A 206 -17.48 -8.48 -6.52
C VAL A 206 -16.03 -8.05 -6.72
N ALA A 207 -15.15 -8.39 -5.77
CA ALA A 207 -13.73 -8.10 -5.86
C ALA A 207 -13.06 -8.91 -6.99
N MET A 208 -12.26 -8.25 -7.83
CA MET A 208 -11.60 -8.87 -9.00
C MET A 208 -10.08 -8.69 -9.01
N ASP A 209 -9.59 -7.48 -8.70
CA ASP A 209 -8.17 -7.10 -8.74
C ASP A 209 -7.45 -7.50 -10.04
N ALA A 210 -8.03 -7.14 -11.19
CA ALA A 210 -7.51 -7.46 -12.52
C ALA A 210 -6.91 -6.23 -13.21
N LEU A 211 -5.94 -6.42 -14.11
CA LEU A 211 -5.47 -5.34 -14.99
C LEU A 211 -6.61 -4.92 -15.93
N VAL A 212 -6.77 -3.62 -16.14
CA VAL A 212 -7.74 -3.12 -17.13
C VAL A 212 -7.28 -3.52 -18.54
N SER A 213 -8.16 -4.16 -19.29
CA SER A 213 -8.07 -4.32 -20.74
C SER A 213 -9.44 -4.12 -21.36
N SER A 214 -9.48 -3.76 -22.65
CA SER A 214 -10.72 -3.58 -23.39
C SER A 214 -11.55 -4.86 -23.40
N GLU A 215 -10.92 -6.03 -23.53
CA GLU A 215 -11.58 -7.34 -23.57
C GLU A 215 -12.18 -7.71 -22.20
N LEU A 216 -11.49 -7.38 -21.11
CA LEU A 216 -12.01 -7.62 -19.77
C LEU A 216 -13.25 -6.76 -19.51
N LEU A 217 -13.18 -5.47 -19.84
CA LEU A 217 -14.34 -4.58 -19.69
C LEU A 217 -15.50 -5.05 -20.57
N GLU A 218 -15.21 -5.47 -21.80
CA GLU A 218 -16.20 -6.02 -22.73
C GLU A 218 -16.90 -7.26 -22.17
N THR A 219 -16.13 -8.15 -21.54
CA THR A 219 -16.67 -9.35 -20.88
C THR A 219 -17.52 -9.00 -19.67
N ILE A 220 -17.10 -8.02 -18.86
CA ILE A 220 -17.84 -7.60 -17.66
C ILE A 220 -19.19 -6.99 -18.05
N PHE A 221 -19.22 -6.07 -19.01
CA PHE A 221 -20.45 -5.38 -19.42
C PHE A 221 -21.28 -6.15 -20.45
N TRP A 222 -20.88 -7.37 -20.81
CA TRP A 222 -21.65 -8.18 -21.75
C TRP A 222 -23.06 -8.47 -21.19
N PRO A 223 -24.14 -8.19 -21.95
CA PRO A 223 -25.50 -8.42 -21.51
C PRO A 223 -25.75 -9.86 -21.08
N GLY A 224 -26.34 -10.05 -19.89
CA GLY A 224 -26.69 -11.37 -19.36
C GLY A 224 -25.60 -12.06 -18.53
N THR A 225 -24.46 -11.41 -18.27
CA THR A 225 -23.48 -11.91 -17.29
C THR A 225 -23.84 -11.45 -15.86
N PRO A 226 -23.48 -12.15 -14.78
CA PRO A 226 -23.76 -11.64 -13.43
C PRO A 226 -23.07 -10.32 -13.07
N LEU A 227 -22.04 -9.90 -13.82
CA LEU A 227 -21.20 -8.74 -13.50
C LEU A 227 -21.56 -7.47 -14.27
N HIS A 228 -22.42 -7.55 -15.31
CA HIS A 228 -22.76 -6.41 -16.16
C HIS A 228 -23.69 -5.38 -15.52
N ASP A 229 -24.36 -5.78 -14.43
CA ASP A 229 -25.27 -4.92 -13.69
C ASP A 229 -24.47 -4.01 -12.75
N LEU A 230 -24.91 -2.75 -12.63
CA LEU A 230 -24.29 -1.70 -11.82
C LEU A 230 -22.94 -1.21 -12.35
N GLY A 231 -22.02 -0.81 -11.46
CA GLY A 231 -20.79 -0.10 -11.79
C GLY A 231 -19.51 -0.92 -11.60
N VAL A 232 -18.46 -0.53 -12.33
CA VAL A 232 -17.09 -1.04 -12.15
C VAL A 232 -16.22 0.05 -11.53
N VAL A 233 -15.42 -0.31 -10.53
CA VAL A 233 -14.46 0.62 -9.89
C VAL A 233 -13.05 0.32 -10.38
N ILE A 234 -12.42 1.33 -10.98
CA ILE A 234 -11.07 1.28 -11.51
C ILE A 234 -10.15 2.12 -10.62
N ARG A 235 -9.05 1.53 -10.16
CA ARG A 235 -8.03 2.19 -9.35
C ARG A 235 -6.66 1.86 -9.91
N GLN A 236 -5.87 2.88 -10.23
CA GLN A 236 -4.47 2.72 -10.67
C GLN A 236 -4.32 1.67 -11.79
N GLY A 237 -5.09 1.80 -12.88
CA GLY A 237 -4.99 0.86 -14.01
C GLY A 237 -5.59 -0.53 -13.78
N ARG A 238 -6.23 -0.77 -12.63
CA ARG A 238 -6.82 -2.07 -12.26
C ARG A 238 -8.32 -1.97 -12.00
N VAL A 239 -9.07 -3.00 -12.40
CA VAL A 239 -10.45 -3.23 -11.98
C VAL A 239 -10.41 -3.82 -10.58
N VAL A 240 -10.77 -3.01 -9.57
CA VAL A 240 -10.76 -3.45 -8.17
C VAL A 240 -11.98 -4.30 -7.86
N ALA A 241 -13.15 -3.85 -8.32
CA ALA A 241 -14.42 -4.56 -8.17
C ALA A 241 -15.37 -4.25 -9.33
N ALA A 242 -16.25 -5.19 -9.62
CA ALA A 242 -17.36 -5.07 -10.56
C ALA A 242 -18.70 -5.27 -9.83
N SER A 243 -19.82 -4.94 -10.50
CA SER A 243 -21.15 -4.96 -9.90
C SER A 243 -21.27 -4.16 -8.59
N CYS A 244 -20.59 -3.02 -8.52
CA CYS A 244 -20.61 -2.13 -7.37
C CYS A 244 -21.83 -1.22 -7.43
N GLN A 245 -22.54 -1.10 -6.30
CA GLN A 245 -23.72 -0.25 -6.22
C GLN A 245 -23.30 1.22 -6.05
N PHE A 246 -23.61 2.05 -7.04
CA PHE A 246 -23.33 3.48 -7.00
C PHE A 246 -24.54 4.25 -6.44
N PRO A 247 -24.32 5.32 -5.67
CA PRO A 247 -25.41 6.17 -5.19
C PRO A 247 -26.09 6.87 -6.37
N LEU A 248 -27.42 7.00 -6.32
CA LEU A 248 -28.19 7.70 -7.34
C LEU A 248 -28.39 9.15 -6.94
N ALA A 249 -28.19 10.07 -7.88
CA ALA A 249 -28.53 11.47 -7.67
C ALA A 249 -30.05 11.69 -7.54
N GLU A 250 -30.44 12.60 -6.64
CA GLU A 250 -31.83 12.99 -6.43
C GLU A 250 -32.39 13.75 -7.64
N SER A 251 -33.66 13.50 -7.93
CA SER A 251 -34.38 13.86 -9.17
C SER A 251 -34.71 15.35 -9.34
N GLY A 252 -34.20 16.25 -8.49
CA GLY A 252 -34.66 17.64 -8.38
C GLY A 252 -34.50 18.49 -9.65
N GLU A 253 -33.38 18.35 -10.38
CA GLU A 253 -33.06 19.14 -11.60
C GLU A 253 -32.62 18.27 -12.79
N LEU A 254 -32.84 16.96 -12.70
CA LEU A 254 -32.34 16.02 -13.70
C LEU A 254 -33.26 15.95 -14.92
N ASP A 255 -32.65 16.09 -16.09
CA ASP A 255 -33.26 15.83 -17.39
C ASP A 255 -33.97 14.47 -17.35
N ARG A 256 -35.31 14.48 -17.51
CA ARG A 256 -36.17 13.29 -17.36
C ARG A 256 -35.80 12.14 -18.30
N SER A 257 -34.98 12.42 -19.33
CA SER A 257 -34.41 11.43 -20.25
C SER A 257 -33.28 10.59 -19.64
N LEU A 258 -32.82 10.88 -18.42
CA LEU A 258 -31.69 10.18 -17.81
C LEU A 258 -32.08 8.80 -17.26
N GLY A 259 -31.54 7.76 -17.89
CA GLY A 259 -31.59 6.38 -17.39
C GLY A 259 -30.87 6.18 -16.04
N SER A 260 -31.09 5.03 -15.42
CA SER A 260 -30.56 4.69 -14.08
C SER A 260 -29.04 4.79 -13.98
N ARG A 261 -28.30 4.31 -14.99
CA ARG A 261 -26.82 4.38 -15.04
C ARG A 261 -26.30 5.83 -15.04
N HIS A 262 -26.98 6.74 -15.74
CA HIS A 262 -26.61 8.15 -15.74
C HIS A 262 -26.85 8.81 -14.38
N ARG A 263 -27.96 8.48 -13.71
CA ARG A 263 -28.24 8.96 -12.34
C ARG A 263 -27.24 8.43 -11.33
N ALA A 264 -26.85 7.17 -11.47
CA ALA A 264 -25.80 6.54 -10.66
C ALA A 264 -24.43 7.20 -10.89
N ALA A 265 -24.09 7.50 -12.15
CA ALA A 265 -22.85 8.23 -12.45
C ALA A 265 -22.83 9.62 -11.84
N LEU A 266 -23.97 10.31 -11.87
CA LEU A 266 -24.08 11.63 -11.27
C LEU A 266 -23.95 11.59 -9.75
N GLY A 267 -24.67 10.70 -9.06
CA GLY A 267 -24.60 10.55 -7.61
C GLY A 267 -23.19 10.20 -7.15
N MET A 268 -22.55 9.26 -7.84
CA MET A 268 -21.16 8.89 -7.58
C MET A 268 -20.19 10.09 -7.72
N SER A 269 -20.43 10.97 -8.70
CA SER A 269 -19.64 12.19 -8.92
C SER A 269 -19.98 13.36 -7.98
N GLN A 270 -21.09 13.28 -7.23
CA GLN A 270 -21.46 14.25 -6.20
C GLN A 270 -20.78 13.92 -4.87
N GLU A 271 -20.67 12.63 -4.54
CA GLU A 271 -20.06 12.15 -3.30
C GLU A 271 -18.53 12.01 -3.38
N SER A 272 -17.95 12.07 -4.58
CA SER A 272 -16.51 11.88 -4.78
C SER A 272 -15.94 12.72 -5.92
N ASP A 273 -14.60 12.84 -5.95
CA ASP A 273 -13.87 13.47 -7.05
C ASP A 273 -13.62 12.51 -8.23
N ALA A 274 -14.24 11.32 -8.20
CA ALA A 274 -14.07 10.29 -9.21
C ALA A 274 -14.57 10.74 -10.59
N ILE A 275 -13.90 10.24 -11.63
CA ILE A 275 -14.38 10.40 -13.01
C ILE A 275 -15.27 9.22 -13.32
N VAL A 276 -16.53 9.46 -13.60
CA VAL A 276 -17.48 8.38 -13.89
C VAL A 276 -17.85 8.38 -15.36
N LEU A 277 -17.44 7.34 -16.07
CA LEU A 277 -17.77 7.09 -17.47
C LEU A 277 -19.08 6.32 -17.57
N VAL A 278 -19.95 6.74 -18.47
CA VAL A 278 -21.19 6.06 -18.81
C VAL A 278 -21.31 5.89 -20.32
N VAL A 279 -21.78 4.72 -20.73
CA VAL A 279 -22.25 4.47 -22.09
C VAL A 279 -23.73 4.11 -22.02
N SER A 280 -24.54 4.82 -22.81
CA SER A 280 -25.99 4.59 -22.89
C SER A 280 -26.31 3.29 -23.63
N GLU A 281 -27.11 2.41 -23.03
CA GLU A 281 -27.60 1.20 -23.69
C GLU A 281 -28.65 1.49 -24.78
N GLU A 282 -29.33 2.63 -24.71
CA GLU A 282 -30.37 3.00 -25.69
C GLU A 282 -29.74 3.65 -26.94
N THR A 283 -28.81 4.57 -26.70
CA THR A 283 -28.28 5.47 -27.74
C THR A 283 -26.83 5.19 -28.11
N GLY A 284 -26.09 4.41 -27.31
CA GLY A 284 -24.64 4.25 -27.44
C GLY A 284 -23.84 5.49 -27.00
N THR A 285 -24.50 6.59 -26.61
CA THR A 285 -23.83 7.85 -26.30
C THR A 285 -22.87 7.71 -25.11
N VAL A 286 -21.61 8.08 -25.31
CA VAL A 286 -20.60 8.14 -24.25
C VAL A 286 -20.71 9.47 -23.49
N SER A 287 -20.74 9.37 -22.17
CA SER A 287 -20.90 10.49 -21.24
C SER A 287 -19.91 10.38 -20.09
N ILE A 288 -19.57 11.53 -19.48
CA ILE A 288 -18.69 11.61 -18.32
C ILE A 288 -19.37 12.46 -17.24
N ALA A 289 -19.45 11.92 -16.02
CA ALA A 289 -19.85 12.65 -14.83
C ALA A 289 -18.63 12.97 -13.95
N THR A 290 -18.52 14.23 -13.56
CA THR A 290 -17.47 14.75 -12.66
C THR A 290 -18.04 15.91 -11.86
N HIS A 291 -17.80 15.96 -10.55
CA HIS A 291 -18.22 17.06 -9.67
C HIS A 291 -19.71 17.40 -9.80
N GLY A 292 -20.57 16.39 -9.84
CA GLY A 292 -22.03 16.56 -9.96
C GLY A 292 -22.48 17.16 -11.29
N ARG A 293 -21.65 17.14 -12.34
CA ARG A 293 -22.02 17.57 -13.69
C ARG A 293 -21.83 16.42 -14.68
N LEU A 294 -22.82 16.21 -15.54
CA LEU A 294 -22.79 15.22 -16.60
C LEU A 294 -22.57 15.90 -17.97
N LYS A 295 -21.47 15.56 -18.64
CA LYS A 295 -21.19 15.94 -20.02
C LYS A 295 -21.50 14.75 -20.93
N ARG A 296 -22.25 14.96 -22.00
CA ARG A 296 -22.70 13.89 -22.91
C ARG A 296 -22.14 14.10 -24.31
N GLY A 297 -22.08 13.02 -25.09
CA GLY A 297 -21.80 13.08 -26.52
C GLY A 297 -20.32 13.14 -26.87
N PHE A 298 -19.46 12.48 -26.10
CA PHE A 298 -18.03 12.43 -26.40
C PHE A 298 -17.74 11.56 -27.62
N THR A 299 -17.00 12.08 -28.59
CA THR A 299 -16.34 11.23 -29.60
C THR A 299 -15.14 10.49 -29.00
N PRO A 300 -14.64 9.39 -29.61
CA PRO A 300 -13.46 8.69 -29.13
C PRO A 300 -12.23 9.61 -28.96
N GLU A 301 -12.02 10.56 -29.87
CA GLU A 301 -10.92 11.53 -29.84
C GLU A 301 -11.12 12.58 -28.74
N GLU A 302 -12.35 13.03 -28.52
CA GLU A 302 -12.70 13.94 -27.43
C GLU A 302 -12.54 13.26 -26.07
N LEU A 303 -12.99 12.02 -25.95
CA LEU A 303 -12.84 11.18 -24.77
C LEU A 303 -11.36 11.02 -24.41
N ARG A 304 -10.54 10.63 -25.39
CA ARG A 304 -9.08 10.48 -25.22
C ARG A 304 -8.44 11.77 -24.75
N ARG A 305 -8.75 12.90 -25.39
CA ARG A 305 -8.22 14.22 -25.01
C ARG A 305 -8.67 14.63 -23.61
N TYR A 306 -9.92 14.34 -23.24
CA TYR A 306 -10.46 14.64 -21.92
C TYR A 306 -9.75 13.82 -20.84
N LEU A 307 -9.69 12.49 -20.99
CA LEU A 307 -9.06 11.60 -20.02
C LEU A 307 -7.57 11.89 -19.88
N HIS A 308 -6.86 12.15 -20.97
CA HIS A 308 -5.45 12.55 -20.92
C HIS A 308 -5.25 13.85 -20.14
N ARG A 309 -6.15 14.83 -20.27
CA ARG A 309 -6.07 16.08 -19.52
C ARG A 309 -6.31 15.88 -18.03
N VAL A 310 -7.31 15.09 -17.66
CA VAL A 310 -7.68 14.92 -16.25
C VAL A 310 -6.74 13.95 -15.53
N LEU A 311 -6.37 12.82 -16.15
CA LEU A 311 -5.54 11.78 -15.54
C LEU A 311 -4.04 12.06 -15.60
N VAL A 312 -3.53 12.63 -16.70
CA VAL A 312 -2.08 12.87 -16.87
C VAL A 312 -1.66 14.26 -16.40
N ARG A 313 -2.47 15.29 -16.67
CA ARG A 313 -2.15 16.69 -16.29
C ARG A 313 -2.82 17.14 -14.99
N GLY A 314 -3.73 16.35 -14.42
CA GLY A 314 -4.43 16.69 -13.18
C GLY A 314 -5.34 17.92 -13.27
N LYS A 315 -5.62 18.45 -14.47
CA LYS A 315 -6.36 19.70 -14.67
C LYS A 315 -7.79 19.38 -15.11
N ASP A 316 -8.74 19.45 -14.19
CA ASP A 316 -10.16 19.26 -14.49
C ASP A 316 -10.80 20.58 -14.97
N PRO A 317 -11.29 20.68 -16.23
CA PRO A 317 -11.97 21.87 -16.72
C PRO A 317 -13.37 22.09 -16.10
N GLY A 318 -13.94 21.10 -15.39
CA GLY A 318 -15.24 21.19 -14.72
C GLY A 318 -15.18 21.59 -13.24
N GLY A 319 -13.98 21.63 -12.65
CA GLY A 319 -13.77 21.85 -11.20
C GLY A 319 -13.64 23.31 -10.77
N ALA A 320 -13.92 24.28 -11.64
CA ALA A 320 -13.98 25.68 -11.25
C ALA A 320 -15.17 25.86 -10.29
N ARG A 321 -14.89 25.90 -8.98
CA ARG A 321 -15.82 26.39 -7.97
C ARG A 321 -16.24 27.81 -8.38
N PRO A 322 -17.54 28.12 -8.52
CA PRO A 322 -17.96 29.51 -8.63
C PRO A 322 -17.69 30.16 -7.27
N GLY A 323 -16.74 31.10 -7.21
CA GLY A 323 -16.56 31.96 -6.03
C GLY A 323 -15.14 32.20 -5.51
N ALA A 324 -14.08 31.69 -6.14
CA ALA A 324 -12.71 32.00 -5.69
C ALA A 324 -11.73 32.05 -6.88
N GLY A 325 -11.61 33.22 -7.52
CA GLY A 325 -10.65 33.38 -8.61
C GLY A 325 -10.78 34.63 -9.47
N GLU A 326 -11.65 35.58 -9.13
CA GLU A 326 -11.75 36.86 -9.83
C GLU A 326 -11.16 37.97 -8.95
N ALA A 327 -9.88 37.80 -8.62
CA ALA A 327 -9.03 38.81 -7.99
C ALA A 327 -7.57 38.35 -8.09
N ARG A 328 -7.03 38.27 -9.32
CA ARG A 328 -5.60 38.24 -9.67
C ARG A 328 -5.42 38.01 -11.17
N SER A 329 -5.86 38.98 -11.97
CA SER A 329 -5.41 39.15 -13.35
C SER A 329 -5.84 40.55 -13.83
N ALA A 330 -5.29 41.58 -13.19
CA ALA A 330 -5.42 42.96 -13.67
C ALA A 330 -4.14 43.78 -13.41
N ASP A 331 -3.02 43.14 -13.06
CA ASP A 331 -1.81 43.84 -12.63
C ASP A 331 -0.56 43.15 -13.21
N GLU A 332 -0.55 42.99 -14.54
CA GLU A 332 0.65 42.60 -15.32
C GLU A 332 0.36 42.79 -16.82
N ALA A 333 0.05 44.02 -17.22
CA ALA A 333 0.03 44.42 -18.64
C ALA A 333 0.07 45.95 -18.77
N ASN A 334 1.12 46.60 -18.27
CA ASN A 334 1.54 47.88 -18.82
C ASN A 334 2.93 48.25 -18.29
N GLU A 335 3.97 47.93 -19.04
CA GLU A 335 5.24 48.67 -19.06
C GLU A 335 6.13 48.01 -20.13
N ASP A 336 6.03 48.51 -21.35
CA ASP A 336 7.10 48.48 -22.35
C ASP A 336 6.77 49.51 -23.45
N GLU A 337 7.29 50.73 -23.22
CA GLU A 337 7.80 51.76 -24.15
C GLU A 337 7.00 52.25 -25.39
N PRO A 338 7.18 53.52 -25.85
CA PRO A 338 8.49 54.17 -26.02
C PRO A 338 8.62 55.65 -25.62
N SER A 339 9.81 56.00 -25.14
CA SER A 339 10.29 57.39 -25.04
C SER A 339 11.18 57.72 -26.24
N GLN A 340 10.61 58.42 -27.22
CA GLN A 340 11.37 59.25 -28.18
C GLN A 340 10.69 60.62 -28.28
N ALA A 341 11.39 61.67 -27.82
CA ALA A 341 11.49 63.00 -28.44
C ALA A 341 11.90 64.07 -27.39
N ALA A 342 13.18 64.44 -27.38
CA ALA A 342 13.67 65.81 -27.28
C ALA A 342 15.19 65.83 -27.49
#